data_AF-A0A2H0WQB4-F1
#
_entry.id   AF-A0A2H0WQB4-F1
#
_cell.length_a   1.000
_cell.length_b   1.000
_cell.length_c   1.000
_cell.angle_alpha   90.00
_cell.angle_beta   90.00
_cell.angle_gamma   90.00
#
_symmetry.space_group_name_H-M   'P 1'
#
loop_
_entity.id
_entity.type
_entity.pdbx_description
1 polymer ?
#
loop_
_entity_poly.entity_id
_entity_poly.type
_entity_poly.pdbx_seq_one_letter_code
_entity_poly.pdbx_strand_id
1 'polypeptide(L)'
;EETLKFSIAKDYFSDILSSQLAIFSAIVAGLLVLNWIYQKNVTKEEVKKKVDEQIEVVKKELSDDLNQRQKALVDSITERLNQGDIDISLLRGEVYRSMALFWDSQKSYGSAFIWWTRAAFYFSLIKDENLTRISLGAARMAVDKVSSSYELGTDIMGESQRLISSIDNHVYKVEIDLLYESLKVALSKTVSTGV
;
A
#
# COMPACT_ATOMS: atom_id res chain seq x y z
N GLU A 1 101.91 -37.76 25.27
CA GLU A 1 101.51 -37.03 24.04
C GLU A 1 100.26 -37.59 23.35
N GLU A 2 100.01 -38.91 23.36
CA GLU A 2 98.82 -39.49 22.70
C GLU A 2 97.48 -39.11 23.34
N THR A 3 97.43 -38.91 24.65
CA THR A 3 96.20 -38.51 25.38
C THR A 3 95.76 -37.07 25.06
N LEU A 4 96.71 -36.16 24.78
CA LEU A 4 96.40 -34.79 24.36
C LEU A 4 95.83 -34.74 22.93
N LYS A 5 96.36 -35.56 22.02
CA LYS A 5 95.91 -35.60 20.62
C LYS A 5 94.50 -36.17 20.46
N PHE A 6 94.08 -37.11 21.31
CA PHE A 6 92.74 -37.70 21.29
C PHE A 6 91.67 -36.77 21.90
N SER A 7 92.03 -35.96 22.90
CA SER A 7 91.14 -34.95 23.49
C SER A 7 90.82 -33.84 22.49
N ILE A 8 91.85 -33.33 21.80
CA ILE A 8 91.69 -32.24 20.82
C ILE A 8 90.82 -32.69 19.64
N ALA A 9 90.97 -33.93 19.16
CA ALA A 9 90.15 -34.46 18.07
C ALA A 9 88.68 -34.64 18.49
N LYS A 10 88.42 -35.10 19.73
CA LYS A 10 87.06 -35.30 20.24
C LYS A 10 86.31 -33.98 20.43
N ASP A 11 86.98 -32.95 20.94
CA ASP A 11 86.40 -31.62 21.10
C ASP A 11 86.11 -30.98 19.73
N TYR A 12 87.00 -31.14 18.75
CA TYR A 12 86.79 -30.64 17.38
C TYR A 12 85.58 -31.29 16.68
N PHE A 13 85.43 -32.62 16.78
CA PHE A 13 84.29 -33.31 16.17
C PHE A 13 82.97 -32.99 16.89
N SER A 14 83.01 -32.83 18.21
CA SER A 14 81.85 -32.43 19.02
C SER A 14 81.35 -31.02 18.63
N ASP A 15 82.26 -30.07 18.46
CA ASP A 15 81.92 -28.69 18.07
C ASP A 15 81.36 -28.61 16.65
N ILE A 16 81.90 -29.40 15.72
CA ILE A 16 81.39 -29.46 14.34
C ILE A 16 79.99 -30.08 14.31
N LEU A 17 79.76 -31.18 15.05
CA LEU A 17 78.44 -31.83 15.13
C LEU A 17 77.40 -30.92 15.81
N SER A 18 77.79 -30.27 16.91
CA SER A 18 76.95 -29.29 17.61
C SER A 18 76.57 -28.11 16.71
N SER A 19 77.53 -27.56 15.98
CA SER A 19 77.33 -26.45 15.04
C SER A 19 76.39 -26.83 13.88
N GLN A 20 76.58 -28.02 13.28
CA GLN A 20 75.70 -28.50 12.21
C GLN A 20 74.28 -28.78 12.72
N LEU A 21 74.13 -29.32 13.93
CA LEU A 21 72.81 -29.58 14.53
C LEU A 21 72.08 -28.27 14.90
N ALA A 22 72.84 -27.26 15.33
CA ALA A 22 72.33 -25.92 15.62
C ALA A 22 71.87 -25.21 14.33
N ILE A 23 72.66 -25.30 13.25
CA ILE A 23 72.29 -24.76 11.93
C ILE A 23 71.03 -25.45 11.38
N PHE A 24 70.95 -26.78 11.48
CA PHE A 24 69.79 -27.53 11.03
C PHE A 24 68.53 -27.20 11.84
N SER A 25 68.64 -27.08 13.17
CA SER A 25 67.54 -26.62 14.04
C SER A 25 67.08 -25.20 13.70
N ALA A 26 68.00 -24.29 13.40
CA ALA A 26 67.67 -22.92 13.02
C ALA A 26 66.90 -22.87 11.69
N ILE A 27 67.29 -23.69 10.71
CA ILE A 27 66.58 -23.80 9.42
C ILE A 27 65.17 -24.37 9.61
N VAL A 28 65.02 -25.44 10.40
CA VAL A 28 63.72 -26.04 10.70
C VAL A 28 62.82 -25.07 11.46
N ALA A 29 63.35 -24.35 12.45
CA ALA A 29 62.61 -23.31 13.18
C ALA A 29 62.18 -22.17 12.24
N GLY A 30 63.04 -21.73 11.33
CA GLY A 30 62.71 -20.73 10.32
C GLY A 30 61.59 -21.17 9.38
N LEU A 31 61.63 -22.42 8.90
CA LEU A 31 60.57 -23.00 8.07
C LEU A 31 59.23 -23.13 8.82
N LEU A 32 59.26 -23.50 10.10
CA LEU A 32 58.07 -23.58 10.94
C LEU A 32 57.45 -22.19 11.18
N VAL A 33 58.27 -21.17 11.42
CA VAL A 33 57.80 -19.78 11.57
C VAL A 33 57.21 -19.26 10.26
N LEU A 34 57.87 -19.51 9.12
CA LEU A 34 57.35 -19.15 7.79
C LEU A 34 56.01 -19.85 7.50
N ASN A 35 55.93 -21.15 7.80
CA ASN A 35 54.70 -21.93 7.62
C ASN A 35 53.57 -21.43 8.55
N TRP A 36 53.90 -21.05 9.79
CA TRP A 36 52.95 -20.46 10.74
C TRP A 36 52.43 -19.09 10.27
N ILE A 37 53.32 -18.21 9.78
CA ILE A 37 52.93 -16.91 9.20
C ILE A 37 52.02 -17.11 7.98
N TYR A 38 52.39 -18.04 7.10
CA TYR A 38 51.60 -18.37 5.92
C TYR A 38 50.21 -18.87 6.30
N GLN A 39 50.11 -19.86 7.19
CA GLN A 39 48.81 -20.37 7.67
C GLN A 39 47.97 -19.27 8.33
N LYS A 40 48.58 -18.41 9.17
CA LYS A 40 47.86 -17.30 9.82
C LYS A 40 47.29 -16.30 8.83
N ASN A 41 48.00 -16.00 7.74
CA ASN A 41 47.53 -15.10 6.69
C ASN A 41 46.41 -15.73 5.85
N VAL A 42 46.56 -16.99 5.44
CA VAL A 42 45.52 -17.74 4.71
C VAL A 42 44.24 -17.86 5.56
N THR A 43 44.37 -18.16 6.85
CA THR A 43 43.22 -18.26 7.77
C THR A 43 42.51 -16.91 7.93
N LYS A 44 43.24 -15.79 7.96
CA LYS A 44 42.64 -14.45 8.01
C LYS A 44 41.89 -14.10 6.72
N GLU A 45 42.45 -14.43 5.56
CA GLU A 45 41.79 -14.20 4.27
C GLU A 45 40.53 -15.06 4.11
N GLU A 46 40.58 -16.33 4.50
CA GLU A 46 39.41 -17.22 4.48
C GLU A 46 38.33 -16.76 5.46
N VAL A 47 38.71 -16.33 6.67
CA VAL A 47 37.76 -15.77 7.65
C VAL A 47 37.15 -14.48 7.12
N LYS A 48 37.95 -13.57 6.54
CA LYS A 48 37.45 -12.33 5.96
C LYS A 48 36.47 -12.61 4.82
N LYS A 49 36.80 -13.54 3.92
CA LYS A 49 35.92 -13.94 2.83
C LYS A 49 34.60 -14.53 3.32
N LYS A 50 34.63 -15.42 4.33
CA LYS A 50 33.42 -15.97 4.94
C LYS A 50 32.57 -14.90 5.63
N VAL A 51 33.20 -13.94 6.29
CA VAL A 51 32.51 -12.81 6.92
C VAL A 51 31.86 -11.92 5.86
N ASP A 52 32.57 -11.60 4.77
CA ASP A 52 32.03 -10.80 3.66
C ASP A 52 30.85 -11.53 2.98
N GLU A 53 30.97 -12.84 2.76
CA GLU A 53 29.87 -13.69 2.25
C GLU A 53 28.65 -13.66 3.20
N GLN A 54 28.85 -13.82 4.51
CA GLN A 54 27.76 -13.73 5.49
C GLN A 54 27.13 -12.33 5.54
N ILE A 55 27.94 -11.27 5.46
CA ILE A 55 27.46 -9.89 5.41
C ILE A 55 26.58 -9.68 4.17
N GLU A 56 26.97 -10.19 3.01
CA GLU A 56 26.15 -10.09 1.79
C GLU A 56 24.85 -10.88 1.88
N VAL A 57 24.86 -12.08 2.48
CA VAL A 57 23.63 -12.84 2.74
C VAL A 57 22.70 -12.05 3.68
N VAL A 58 23.22 -11.53 4.80
CA VAL A 58 22.43 -10.75 5.76
C VAL A 58 21.89 -9.46 5.14
N LYS A 59 22.68 -8.75 4.33
CA LYS A 59 22.21 -7.56 3.60
C LYS A 59 21.06 -7.90 2.67
N LYS A 60 21.16 -9.02 1.95
CA LYS A 60 20.12 -9.47 1.02
C LYS A 60 18.86 -9.86 1.77
N GLU A 61 18.96 -10.69 2.80
CA GLU A 61 17.82 -11.07 3.65
C GLU A 61 17.15 -9.86 4.29
N LEU A 62 17.93 -8.90 4.80
CA LEU A 62 17.41 -7.67 5.38
C LEU A 62 16.72 -6.80 4.32
N SER A 63 17.29 -6.67 3.13
CA SER A 63 16.67 -5.95 2.02
C SER A 63 15.35 -6.60 1.59
N ASP A 64 15.31 -7.93 1.53
CA ASP A 64 14.11 -8.68 1.17
C ASP A 64 13.02 -8.56 2.24
N ASP A 65 13.36 -8.67 3.53
CA ASP A 65 12.42 -8.45 4.66
C ASP A 65 11.90 -7.01 4.68
N LEU A 66 12.78 -6.01 4.49
CA LEU A 66 12.36 -4.60 4.42
C LEU A 66 11.42 -4.34 3.26
N ASN A 67 11.72 -4.85 2.06
CA ASN A 67 10.86 -4.72 0.89
C ASN A 67 9.51 -5.40 1.10
N GLN A 68 9.50 -6.59 1.72
CA GLN A 68 8.27 -7.32 2.03
C GLN A 68 7.41 -6.56 3.05
N ARG A 69 8.00 -6.04 4.13
CA ARG A 69 7.31 -5.23 5.13
C ARG A 69 6.80 -3.92 4.56
N GLN A 70 7.59 -3.25 3.74
CA GLN A 70 7.18 -2.02 3.06
C GLN A 70 5.97 -2.27 2.17
N LYS A 71 5.98 -3.35 1.38
CA LYS A 71 4.84 -3.73 0.55
C LYS A 71 3.60 -4.02 1.39
N ALA A 72 3.73 -4.84 2.44
CA ALA A 72 2.61 -5.15 3.34
C ALA A 72 2.02 -3.89 4.01
N LEU A 73 2.86 -2.95 4.42
CA LEU A 73 2.42 -1.67 4.97
C LEU A 73 1.68 -0.83 3.93
N VAL A 74 2.23 -0.68 2.71
CA VAL A 74 1.59 0.07 1.63
C VAL A 74 0.23 -0.54 1.27
N ASP A 75 0.15 -1.87 1.16
CA ASP A 75 -1.10 -2.58 0.88
C ASP A 75 -2.13 -2.31 2.00
N SER A 76 -1.72 -2.41 3.27
CA SER A 76 -2.59 -2.16 4.42
C SER A 76 -3.07 -0.70 4.51
N ILE A 77 -2.22 0.26 4.17
CA ILE A 77 -2.58 1.69 4.16
C ILE A 77 -3.57 1.94 3.02
N THR A 78 -3.32 1.38 1.84
CA THR A 78 -4.19 1.51 0.67
C THR A 78 -5.57 0.92 0.96
N GLU A 79 -5.63 -0.24 1.59
CA GLU A 79 -6.90 -0.86 2.02
C GLU A 79 -7.65 0.03 3.01
N ARG A 80 -6.97 0.56 4.04
CA ARG A 80 -7.60 1.46 5.02
C ARG A 80 -8.08 2.76 4.41
N LEU A 81 -7.35 3.32 3.45
CA LEU A 81 -7.77 4.53 2.72
C LEU A 81 -9.02 4.24 1.88
N ASN A 82 -9.04 3.13 1.14
CA ASN A 82 -10.21 2.72 0.36
C ASN A 82 -11.44 2.50 1.27
N GLN A 83 -11.26 1.88 2.43
CA GLN A 83 -12.34 1.72 3.41
C GLN A 83 -12.81 3.07 3.95
N GLY A 84 -11.90 3.99 4.24
CA GLY A 84 -12.24 5.35 4.68
C GLY A 84 -13.04 6.12 3.64
N ASP A 85 -12.71 6.00 2.35
CA ASP A 85 -13.46 6.61 1.26
C ASP A 85 -14.89 6.04 1.14
N ILE A 86 -15.04 4.73 1.37
CA ILE A 86 -16.36 4.06 1.44
C ILE A 86 -17.16 4.62 2.63
N ASP A 87 -16.57 4.68 3.82
CA ASP A 87 -17.24 5.15 5.04
C ASP A 87 -17.67 6.62 4.92
N ILE A 88 -16.82 7.48 4.36
CA ILE A 88 -17.14 8.89 4.10
C ILE A 88 -18.29 9.01 3.11
N SER A 89 -18.27 8.21 2.05
CA SER A 89 -19.32 8.22 1.02
C SER A 89 -20.67 7.75 1.60
N LEU A 90 -20.65 6.70 2.43
CA LEU A 90 -21.81 6.21 3.16
C LEU A 90 -22.38 7.30 4.09
N LEU A 91 -21.53 7.93 4.89
CA LEU A 91 -21.94 9.00 5.81
C LEU A 91 -22.57 10.18 5.05
N ARG A 92 -21.96 10.62 3.95
CA ARG A 92 -22.52 11.67 3.09
C ARG A 92 -23.88 11.26 2.52
N GLY A 93 -24.01 10.02 2.04
CA GLY A 93 -25.27 9.46 1.58
C GLY A 93 -26.37 9.54 2.65
N GLU A 94 -26.08 9.11 3.88
CA GLU A 94 -27.03 9.16 5.00
C GLU A 94 -27.39 10.58 5.45
N VAL A 95 -26.42 11.51 5.45
CA VAL A 95 -26.69 12.93 5.73
C VAL A 95 -27.64 13.50 4.68
N TYR A 96 -27.39 13.26 3.39
CA TYR A 96 -28.28 13.73 2.33
C TYR A 96 -29.64 13.07 2.37
N ARG A 97 -29.71 11.78 2.70
CA ARG A 97 -30.97 11.08 2.92
C ARG A 97 -31.78 11.73 4.06
N SER A 98 -31.13 12.05 5.17
CA SER A 98 -31.75 12.72 6.31
C SER A 98 -32.25 14.12 5.93
N MET A 99 -31.47 14.89 5.17
CA MET A 99 -31.89 16.18 4.64
C MET A 99 -33.08 16.05 3.68
N ALA A 100 -33.09 15.01 2.84
CA ALA A 100 -34.17 14.76 1.91
C ALA A 100 -35.48 14.45 2.64
N LEU A 101 -35.42 13.59 3.67
CA LEU A 101 -36.55 13.27 4.54
C LEU A 101 -37.08 14.52 5.26
N PHE A 102 -36.18 15.37 5.76
CA PHE A 102 -36.55 16.64 6.38
C PHE A 102 -37.34 17.52 5.40
N TRP A 103 -36.83 17.76 4.19
CA TRP A 103 -37.51 18.60 3.21
C TRP A 103 -38.81 18.00 2.67
N ASP A 104 -38.89 16.68 2.51
CA ASP A 104 -40.14 15.98 2.14
C ASP A 104 -41.21 16.17 3.23
N SER A 105 -40.82 16.13 4.52
CA SER A 105 -41.72 16.41 5.64
C SER A 105 -42.26 17.85 5.65
N GLN A 106 -41.45 18.80 5.18
CA GLN A 106 -41.83 20.20 5.02
C GLN A 106 -42.63 20.47 3.72
N LYS A 107 -42.93 19.41 2.94
CA LYS A 107 -43.57 19.50 1.62
C LYS A 107 -42.78 20.36 0.62
N SER A 108 -41.48 20.58 0.87
CA SER A 108 -40.58 21.25 -0.07
C SER A 108 -40.01 20.21 -1.03
N TYR A 109 -40.85 19.74 -1.96
CA TYR A 109 -40.52 18.59 -2.77
C TYR A 109 -39.38 18.85 -3.78
N GLY A 110 -39.18 20.10 -4.23
CA GLY A 110 -38.01 20.46 -5.03
C GLY A 110 -36.71 20.39 -4.24
N SER A 111 -36.71 20.85 -3.00
CA SER A 111 -35.56 20.64 -2.10
C SER A 111 -35.32 19.15 -1.86
N ALA A 112 -36.39 18.41 -1.53
CA ALA A 112 -36.32 16.98 -1.27
C ALA A 112 -35.73 16.19 -2.46
N PHE A 113 -36.16 16.50 -3.68
CA PHE A 113 -35.65 15.87 -4.91
C PHE A 113 -34.13 15.97 -5.02
N ILE A 114 -33.55 17.15 -4.80
CA ILE A 114 -32.10 17.37 -4.93
C ILE A 114 -31.34 16.52 -3.90
N TRP A 115 -31.82 16.54 -2.65
CA TRP A 115 -31.17 15.79 -1.57
C TRP A 115 -31.30 14.28 -1.78
N TRP A 116 -32.42 13.80 -2.30
CA TRP A 116 -32.58 12.40 -2.70
C TRP A 116 -31.64 12.01 -3.84
N THR A 117 -31.45 12.90 -4.81
CA THR A 117 -30.54 12.69 -5.95
C THR A 117 -29.09 12.65 -5.49
N ARG A 118 -28.69 13.53 -4.57
CA ARG A 118 -27.36 13.50 -3.93
C ARG A 118 -27.16 12.23 -3.11
N ALA A 119 -28.14 11.81 -2.34
CA ALA A 119 -28.07 10.56 -1.58
C ALA A 119 -27.87 9.36 -2.51
N ALA A 120 -28.68 9.26 -3.57
CA ALA A 120 -28.57 8.20 -4.58
C ALA A 120 -27.18 8.14 -5.22
N PHE A 121 -26.61 9.29 -5.58
CA PHE A 121 -25.25 9.35 -6.14
C PHE A 121 -24.20 8.77 -5.17
N TYR A 122 -24.20 9.20 -3.90
CA TYR A 122 -23.19 8.72 -2.95
C TYR A 122 -23.35 7.23 -2.59
N PHE A 123 -24.58 6.72 -2.51
CA PHE A 123 -24.82 5.28 -2.34
C PHE A 123 -24.38 4.47 -3.58
N SER A 124 -24.49 5.06 -4.77
CA SER A 124 -24.03 4.41 -6.00
C SER A 124 -22.51 4.25 -6.04
N LEU A 125 -21.75 5.21 -5.50
CA LEU A 125 -20.28 5.17 -5.44
C LEU A 125 -19.76 3.99 -4.60
N ILE A 126 -20.48 3.64 -3.54
CA ILE A 126 -20.18 2.51 -2.67
C ILE A 126 -20.87 1.21 -3.11
N LYS A 127 -21.57 1.22 -4.24
CA LYS A 127 -22.30 0.08 -4.80
C LYS A 127 -23.38 -0.50 -3.86
N ASP A 128 -23.99 0.33 -3.02
CA ASP A 128 -25.16 -0.06 -2.25
C ASP A 128 -26.41 0.05 -3.13
N GLU A 129 -26.78 -1.05 -3.79
CA GLU A 129 -27.92 -1.08 -4.71
C GLU A 129 -29.24 -0.71 -4.03
N ASN A 130 -29.46 -1.17 -2.79
CA ASN A 130 -30.71 -0.98 -2.09
C ASN A 130 -30.92 0.49 -1.77
N LEU A 131 -29.93 1.13 -1.13
CA LEU A 131 -30.02 2.54 -0.78
C LEU A 131 -30.05 3.44 -2.02
N THR A 132 -29.33 3.06 -3.08
CA THR A 132 -29.37 3.79 -4.37
C THR A 132 -30.77 3.74 -4.99
N ARG A 133 -31.37 2.55 -5.15
CA ARG A 133 -32.71 2.39 -5.71
C ARG A 133 -33.78 3.10 -4.89
N ILE A 134 -33.73 2.95 -3.56
CA ILE A 134 -34.66 3.65 -2.64
C ILE A 134 -34.56 5.16 -2.83
N SER A 135 -33.34 5.69 -2.90
CA SER A 135 -33.11 7.12 -3.04
C SER A 135 -33.55 7.66 -4.40
N LEU A 136 -33.32 6.93 -5.50
CA LEU A 136 -33.84 7.28 -6.83
C LEU A 136 -35.37 7.24 -6.88
N GLY A 137 -35.98 6.19 -6.29
CA GLY A 137 -37.43 6.09 -6.18
C GLY A 137 -38.05 7.23 -5.37
N ALA A 138 -37.39 7.64 -4.28
CA ALA A 138 -37.78 8.79 -3.47
C ALA A 138 -37.62 10.13 -4.20
N ALA A 139 -36.53 10.29 -4.98
CA ALA A 139 -36.35 11.45 -5.84
C ALA A 139 -37.51 11.56 -6.85
N ARG A 140 -37.89 10.45 -7.49
CA ARG A 140 -39.02 10.40 -8.42
C ARG A 140 -40.33 10.79 -7.74
N MET A 141 -40.62 10.20 -6.59
CA MET A 141 -41.83 10.52 -5.82
C MET A 141 -41.88 11.99 -5.41
N ALA A 142 -40.74 12.60 -5.06
CA ALA A 142 -40.67 14.02 -4.76
C ALA A 142 -41.05 14.86 -5.99
N VAL A 143 -40.52 14.52 -7.17
CA VAL A 143 -40.87 15.19 -8.44
C VAL A 143 -42.37 15.05 -8.75
N ASP A 144 -42.93 13.85 -8.62
CA ASP A 144 -44.35 13.59 -8.90
C ASP A 144 -45.29 14.42 -8.01
N LYS A 145 -44.89 14.69 -6.76
CA LYS A 145 -45.66 15.50 -5.80
C LYS A 145 -45.60 17.00 -6.09
N VAL A 146 -44.74 17.46 -6.99
CA VAL A 146 -44.71 18.88 -7.34
C VAL A 146 -45.88 19.19 -8.24
N SER A 147 -46.85 19.94 -7.71
CA SER A 147 -48.16 20.07 -8.34
C SER A 147 -48.26 21.16 -9.41
N SER A 148 -47.46 22.23 -9.37
CA SER A 148 -47.63 23.36 -10.32
C SER A 148 -46.62 24.51 -10.22
N SER A 149 -45.64 24.46 -9.32
CA SER A 149 -44.69 25.56 -9.07
C SER A 149 -43.25 25.08 -8.99
N TYR A 150 -42.85 24.19 -9.90
CA TYR A 150 -41.48 23.67 -9.91
C TYR A 150 -40.51 24.68 -10.51
N GLU A 151 -40.20 25.73 -9.77
CA GLU A 151 -39.08 26.61 -10.08
C GLU A 151 -37.83 26.08 -9.39
N LEU A 152 -37.25 25.01 -9.94
CA LEU A 152 -35.84 24.75 -9.66
C LEU A 152 -35.00 25.74 -10.43
N GLY A 153 -34.14 26.45 -9.72
CA GLY A 153 -33.06 27.19 -10.35
C GLY A 153 -32.31 26.28 -11.32
N THR A 154 -32.01 26.81 -12.51
CA THR A 154 -31.35 26.08 -13.61
C THR A 154 -30.06 25.38 -13.16
N ASP A 155 -29.31 26.01 -12.27
CA ASP A 155 -28.05 25.51 -11.74
C ASP A 155 -28.24 24.21 -10.95
N ILE A 156 -29.32 24.14 -10.18
CA ILE A 156 -29.65 23.00 -9.31
C ILE A 156 -30.19 21.84 -10.14
N MET A 157 -30.98 22.14 -11.18
CA MET A 157 -31.41 21.12 -12.14
C MET A 157 -30.20 20.55 -12.91
N GLY A 158 -29.27 21.41 -13.34
CA GLY A 158 -28.03 21.00 -14.01
C GLY A 158 -27.14 20.12 -13.11
N GLU A 159 -27.01 20.47 -11.83
CA GLU A 159 -26.32 19.62 -10.85
C GLU A 159 -26.99 18.24 -10.75
N SER A 160 -28.32 18.21 -10.58
CA SER A 160 -29.08 16.98 -10.41
C SER A 160 -28.97 16.06 -11.64
N GLN A 161 -29.09 16.62 -12.84
CA GLN A 161 -28.88 15.89 -14.10
C GLN A 161 -27.48 15.31 -14.20
N ARG A 162 -26.45 16.10 -13.86
CA ARG A 162 -25.05 15.62 -13.85
C ARG A 162 -24.88 14.46 -12.87
N LEU A 163 -25.43 14.57 -11.65
CA LEU A 163 -25.35 13.52 -10.65
C LEU A 163 -26.05 12.23 -11.12
N ILE A 164 -27.27 12.33 -11.66
CA ILE A 164 -28.01 11.18 -12.19
C ILE A 164 -27.25 10.53 -13.34
N SER A 165 -26.68 11.32 -14.26
CA SER A 165 -25.88 10.80 -15.38
C SER A 165 -24.58 10.11 -14.95
N SER A 166 -24.10 10.38 -13.73
CA SER A 166 -22.91 9.76 -13.15
C SER A 166 -23.21 8.43 -12.45
N ILE A 167 -24.50 8.10 -12.25
CA ILE A 167 -24.94 6.81 -11.71
C ILE A 167 -24.94 5.79 -12.86
N ASP A 168 -24.48 4.56 -12.58
CA ASP A 168 -24.37 3.52 -13.60
C ASP A 168 -25.74 3.15 -14.19
N ASN A 169 -25.95 3.56 -15.44
CA ASN A 169 -27.20 3.33 -16.16
C ASN A 169 -27.43 1.85 -16.51
N HIS A 170 -26.42 0.98 -16.47
CA HIS A 170 -26.65 -0.45 -16.69
C HIS A 170 -27.34 -1.11 -15.50
N VAL A 171 -27.04 -0.66 -14.28
CA VAL A 171 -27.56 -1.24 -13.03
C VAL A 171 -28.89 -0.61 -12.62
N TYR A 172 -29.05 0.70 -12.84
CA TYR A 172 -30.18 1.49 -12.33
C TYR A 172 -31.09 2.05 -13.44
N LYS A 173 -31.06 1.43 -14.62
CA LYS A 173 -31.76 1.90 -15.81
C LYS A 173 -33.23 2.24 -15.55
N VAL A 174 -33.94 1.33 -14.90
CA VAL A 174 -35.40 1.45 -14.69
C VAL A 174 -35.71 2.65 -13.80
N GLU A 175 -35.00 2.79 -12.69
CA GLU A 175 -35.18 3.90 -11.77
C GLU A 175 -34.84 5.25 -12.41
N ILE A 176 -33.77 5.29 -13.19
CA ILE A 176 -33.33 6.50 -13.92
C ILE A 176 -34.34 6.88 -15.01
N ASP A 177 -34.79 5.92 -15.83
CA ASP A 177 -35.79 6.16 -16.89
C ASP A 177 -37.11 6.68 -16.29
N LEU A 178 -37.58 6.06 -15.20
CA LEU A 178 -38.79 6.51 -14.50
C LEU A 178 -38.63 7.92 -13.91
N LEU A 179 -37.46 8.24 -13.36
CA LEU A 179 -37.17 9.57 -12.84
C LEU A 179 -37.18 10.64 -13.94
N TYR A 180 -36.58 10.34 -15.10
CA TYR A 180 -36.57 11.26 -16.24
C TYR A 180 -37.97 11.50 -16.81
N GLU A 181 -38.80 10.46 -16.90
CA GLU A 181 -40.20 10.63 -17.33
C GLU A 181 -41.00 11.51 -16.34
N SER A 182 -40.85 11.28 -15.02
CA SER A 182 -41.46 12.15 -14.00
C SER A 182 -41.00 13.61 -14.12
N LEU A 183 -39.70 13.85 -14.35
CA LEU A 183 -39.16 15.20 -14.55
C LEU A 183 -39.74 15.86 -15.79
N LYS A 184 -39.84 15.13 -16.91
CA LYS A 184 -40.41 15.63 -18.15
C LYS A 184 -41.87 16.03 -17.98
N VAL A 185 -42.66 15.23 -17.25
CA VAL A 185 -44.07 15.54 -16.93
C VAL A 185 -44.18 16.75 -16.00
N ALA A 186 -43.32 16.86 -14.99
CA ALA A 186 -43.34 18.01 -14.07
C ALA A 186 -42.98 19.33 -14.80
N LEU A 187 -42.01 19.27 -15.72
CA LEU A 187 -41.61 20.42 -16.52
C LEU A 187 -42.69 20.84 -17.53
N SER A 188 -43.37 19.88 -18.17
CA SER A 188 -44.44 20.20 -19.13
C SER A 188 -45.65 20.85 -18.46
N LYS A 189 -46.00 20.45 -17.23
CA LYS A 189 -47.04 21.10 -16.43
C LYS A 189 -46.72 22.56 -16.14
N THR A 190 -45.46 22.85 -15.79
CA THR A 190 -45.00 24.22 -15.46
C THR A 190 -45.16 25.17 -16.66
N VAL A 191 -44.94 24.70 -17.89
CA VAL A 191 -45.15 25.48 -19.12
C VAL A 191 -46.65 25.76 -19.37
N SER A 192 -47.53 24.83 -19.02
CA SER A 192 -48.99 24.99 -19.22
C SER A 192 -49.67 25.91 -18.22
N THR A 193 -49.10 26.11 -17.04
CA THR A 193 -49.62 27.00 -15.97
C THR A 193 -49.06 28.43 -16.04
N GLY A 194 -48.17 28.72 -17.00
CA GLY A 194 -47.59 30.05 -17.24
C GLY A 194 -48.40 30.95 -18.17
N VAL A 195 -49.74 30.90 -18.10
CA VAL A 195 -50.69 31.82 -18.77
C VAL A 195 -51.60 32.45 -17.72
#